data_AF-A0A8I6GG46-F1
#
_entry.id   AF-A0A8I6GG46-F1
#
_cell.length_a   1.000
_cell.length_b   1.000
_cell.length_c   1.000
_cell.angle_alpha   90.00
_cell.angle_beta   90.00
_cell.angle_gamma   90.00
#
_symmetry.space_group_name_H-M   'P 1'
#
loop_
_entity.id
_entity.type
_entity.pdbx_description
1 polymer ?
#
loop_
_entity_poly.entity_id
_entity_poly.type
_entity_poly.pdbx_seq_one_letter_code
_entity_poly.pdbx_strand_id
1 'polypeptide(L)'
;MQTTKALLISPVLIHSCTRGLIRLVSASLLSRPEAPSKKPSCCSSLSRWSDGNSRPVLFPGDIDTAAKFIGVGAATVGVAGPGAGIGTLFGSLTIGYARNPSLKQQLFSNAILGFALSEATGFFCLMVAFLILSAM
;
A
#
# COMPACT_ATOMS: atom_id res chain seq x y z
N MET A 1 -5.26 5.78 44.07
CA MET A 1 -5.72 4.53 43.43
C MET A 1 -6.65 4.86 42.27
N GLN A 2 -6.15 5.12 41.05
CA GLN A 2 -7.00 5.48 39.90
C GLN A 2 -6.26 5.36 38.53
N THR A 3 -5.69 4.19 38.21
CA THR A 3 -4.88 4.02 36.98
C THR A 3 -5.16 2.68 36.30
N THR A 4 -6.34 2.52 35.67
CA THR A 4 -6.68 1.24 34.99
C THR A 4 -7.59 1.37 33.75
N LYS A 5 -7.80 2.56 33.17
CA LYS A 5 -8.83 2.76 32.12
C LYS A 5 -8.35 3.15 30.72
N ALA A 6 -7.04 3.20 30.45
CA ALA A 6 -6.52 3.70 29.18
C ALA A 6 -6.11 2.65 28.13
N LEU A 7 -6.14 1.35 28.47
CA LEU A 7 -5.73 0.26 27.57
C LEU A 7 -6.90 -0.43 26.83
N LEU A 8 -8.11 0.10 26.91
CA LEU A 8 -9.22 -0.33 26.04
C LEU A 8 -9.14 0.41 24.70
N ILE A 9 -8.11 0.10 23.91
CA ILE A 9 -8.16 0.33 22.46
C ILE A 9 -9.21 -0.65 21.94
N SER A 10 -10.41 -0.11 21.71
CA SER A 10 -11.63 -0.86 21.45
C SER A 10 -11.46 -1.91 20.33
N PRO A 11 -11.93 -3.15 20.53
CA PRO A 11 -12.00 -4.18 19.47
C PRO A 11 -12.79 -3.73 18.23
N VAL A 12 -13.55 -2.64 18.33
CA VAL A 12 -14.26 -1.97 17.23
C VAL A 12 -13.32 -1.44 16.14
N LEU A 13 -12.15 -0.89 16.51
CA LEU A 13 -11.22 -0.31 15.51
C LEU A 13 -10.52 -1.41 14.68
N ILE A 14 -10.22 -2.55 15.32
CA ILE A 14 -9.66 -3.74 14.68
C ILE A 14 -10.70 -4.37 13.73
N HIS A 15 -11.98 -4.35 14.11
CA HIS A 15 -13.05 -4.92 13.30
C HIS A 15 -13.48 -4.04 12.10
N SER A 16 -13.37 -2.71 12.19
CA SER A 16 -13.63 -1.82 11.04
C SER A 16 -12.52 -1.90 9.98
N CYS A 17 -11.25 -2.02 10.40
CA CYS A 17 -10.13 -2.12 9.48
C CYS A 17 -10.15 -3.45 8.69
N THR A 18 -10.50 -4.55 9.36
CA THR A 18 -10.66 -5.87 8.73
C THR A 18 -11.82 -5.93 7.72
N ARG A 19 -12.97 -5.32 8.01
CA ARG A 19 -14.11 -5.26 7.06
C ARG A 19 -13.81 -4.42 5.81
N GLY A 20 -13.04 -3.33 5.95
CA GLY A 20 -12.62 -2.50 4.82
C GLY A 20 -11.70 -3.26 3.85
N LEU A 21 -10.73 -4.01 4.38
CA LEU A 21 -9.80 -4.82 3.59
C LEU A 21 -10.49 -6.01 2.90
N ILE A 22 -11.45 -6.66 3.57
CA ILE A 22 -12.25 -7.75 2.96
C ILE A 22 -13.07 -7.22 1.78
N ARG A 23 -13.68 -6.03 1.89
CA ARG A 23 -14.42 -5.41 0.77
C ARG A 23 -13.51 -5.06 -0.40
N LEU A 24 -12.31 -4.54 -0.14
CA LEU A 24 -11.33 -4.20 -1.17
C LEU A 24 -10.82 -5.46 -1.90
N VAL A 25 -10.46 -6.51 -1.15
CA VAL A 25 -10.01 -7.80 -1.69
C VAL A 25 -11.13 -8.53 -2.43
N SER A 26 -12.37 -8.50 -1.92
CA SER A 26 -13.53 -9.08 -2.61
C SER A 26 -13.90 -8.32 -3.90
N ALA A 27 -13.70 -7.00 -3.96
CA ALA A 27 -13.88 -6.23 -5.20
C ALA A 27 -12.77 -6.54 -6.23
N SER A 28 -11.54 -6.76 -5.77
CA SER A 28 -10.41 -7.14 -6.63
C SER A 28 -10.51 -8.58 -7.15
N LEU A 29 -11.01 -9.54 -6.37
CA LEU A 29 -11.15 -10.95 -6.80
C LEU A 29 -12.41 -11.20 -7.65
N LEU A 30 -13.46 -10.39 -7.48
CA LEU A 30 -14.67 -10.48 -8.31
C LEU A 30 -14.58 -9.65 -9.61
N SER A 31 -13.44 -8.96 -9.84
CA SER A 31 -13.10 -8.39 -11.15
C SER A 31 -12.54 -9.50 -12.06
N ARG A 32 -13.33 -10.56 -12.26
CA ARG A 32 -13.09 -11.60 -13.27
C ARG A 32 -13.70 -11.11 -14.59
N PRO A 33 -12.96 -11.05 -15.70
CA PRO A 33 -13.45 -10.41 -16.92
C PRO A 33 -14.39 -11.36 -17.67
N GLU A 34 -15.69 -11.10 -17.56
CA GLU A 34 -16.67 -11.41 -18.61
C GLU A 34 -16.78 -10.14 -19.48
N ALA A 35 -16.45 -10.25 -20.76
CA ALA A 35 -16.64 -9.20 -21.77
C ALA A 35 -18.15 -8.87 -21.90
N PRO A 36 -18.62 -7.63 -22.24
CA PRO A 36 -18.10 -6.82 -23.35
C PRO A 36 -18.05 -5.29 -23.13
N SER A 37 -17.16 -4.63 -23.88
CA SER A 37 -17.29 -3.26 -24.44
C SER A 37 -17.78 -2.11 -23.53
N LYS A 38 -16.87 -1.41 -22.83
CA LYS A 38 -16.94 0.04 -22.55
C LYS A 38 -15.64 0.52 -21.89
N LYS A 39 -14.90 1.39 -22.60
CA LYS A 39 -13.63 2.00 -22.17
C LYS A 39 -13.79 2.84 -20.89
N PRO A 40 -12.95 2.67 -19.85
CA PRO A 40 -12.65 3.74 -18.93
C PRO A 40 -11.20 4.22 -19.11
N SER A 41 -11.10 5.54 -19.08
CA SER A 41 -9.94 6.41 -19.28
C SER A 41 -8.98 6.37 -18.08
N CYS A 42 -7.71 5.97 -18.26
CA CYS A 42 -6.54 6.52 -17.52
C CYS A 42 -5.15 6.08 -18.05
N CYS A 43 -5.03 5.58 -19.30
CA CYS A 43 -3.72 5.37 -19.93
C CYS A 43 -3.43 6.52 -20.89
N SER A 44 -2.99 7.68 -20.38
CA SER A 44 -2.75 8.86 -21.24
C SER A 44 -1.27 9.16 -21.50
N SER A 45 -0.31 8.48 -20.85
CA SER A 45 1.05 9.04 -20.77
C SER A 45 2.23 8.15 -21.17
N LEU A 46 2.07 6.85 -21.47
CA LEU A 46 3.22 6.02 -21.82
C LEU A 46 2.94 5.08 -23.00
N SER A 47 3.86 5.08 -23.96
CA SER A 47 3.97 4.20 -25.14
C SER A 47 2.96 4.39 -26.29
N ARG A 48 3.14 5.53 -26.97
CA ARG A 48 2.86 5.80 -28.38
C ARG A 48 3.72 4.94 -29.35
N TRP A 49 3.96 3.67 -29.06
CA TRP A 49 4.76 2.81 -29.94
C TRP A 49 4.17 1.41 -29.95
N SER A 50 3.27 1.15 -30.89
CA SER A 50 3.09 -0.19 -31.45
C SER A 50 2.40 -0.03 -32.80
N ASP A 51 3.23 0.37 -33.75
CA ASP A 51 2.96 0.35 -35.17
C ASP A 51 2.76 -1.11 -35.61
N GLY A 52 1.94 -1.31 -36.64
CA GLY A 52 1.39 -2.61 -37.00
C GLY A 52 2.42 -3.60 -37.52
N ASN A 53 2.57 -4.75 -36.85
CA ASN A 53 2.95 -5.99 -37.51
C ASN A 53 2.50 -7.21 -36.70
N SER A 54 1.36 -7.77 -37.10
CA SER A 54 0.80 -9.02 -36.62
C SER A 54 1.72 -10.23 -36.93
N ARG A 55 2.58 -10.65 -35.99
CA ARG A 55 3.14 -12.03 -35.93
C ARG A 55 3.43 -12.45 -34.48
N PRO A 56 2.85 -13.56 -33.96
CA PRO A 56 3.19 -14.05 -32.63
C PRO A 56 4.48 -14.85 -32.73
N VAL A 57 5.61 -14.17 -32.65
CA VAL A 57 6.90 -14.82 -32.42
C VAL A 57 7.14 -14.83 -30.92
N LEU A 58 6.92 -16.00 -30.30
CA LEU A 58 7.22 -16.29 -28.90
C LEU A 58 8.75 -16.25 -28.73
N PHE A 59 9.33 -15.06 -28.59
CA PHE A 59 10.72 -14.97 -28.12
C PHE A 59 10.69 -15.24 -26.61
N PRO A 60 11.51 -16.18 -26.10
CA PRO A 60 11.47 -16.57 -24.69
C PRO A 60 11.62 -15.40 -23.71
N GLY A 61 12.29 -14.30 -24.12
CA GLY A 61 12.49 -13.10 -23.28
C GLY A 61 11.26 -12.19 -23.07
N ASP A 62 10.22 -12.31 -23.89
CA ASP A 62 9.02 -11.47 -23.72
C ASP A 62 8.20 -11.89 -22.49
N ILE A 63 8.17 -13.20 -22.18
CA ILE A 63 7.47 -13.74 -21.01
C ILE A 63 8.17 -13.31 -19.72
N ASP A 64 9.50 -13.34 -19.69
CA ASP A 64 10.27 -12.91 -18.52
C ASP A 64 10.02 -11.42 -18.22
N THR A 65 9.96 -10.61 -19.27
CA THR A 65 9.67 -9.17 -19.16
C THR A 65 8.23 -8.93 -18.66
N ALA A 66 7.24 -9.66 -19.18
CA ALA A 66 5.86 -9.58 -18.69
C ALA A 66 5.74 -10.04 -17.23
N ALA A 67 6.41 -11.13 -16.85
CA ALA A 67 6.43 -11.64 -15.48
C ALA A 67 7.05 -10.65 -14.50
N LYS A 68 8.11 -9.92 -14.91
CA LYS A 68 8.70 -8.84 -14.10
C LYS A 68 7.72 -7.74 -13.77
N PHE A 69 6.99 -7.20 -14.75
CA PHE A 69 6.03 -6.13 -14.50
C PHE A 69 4.91 -6.56 -13.55
N ILE A 70 4.45 -7.81 -13.67
CA ILE A 70 3.47 -8.39 -12.73
C ILE A 70 4.08 -8.53 -11.33
N GLY A 71 5.31 -9.03 -11.22
CA GLY A 71 6.03 -9.20 -9.96
C GLY A 71 6.31 -7.89 -9.24
N VAL A 72 6.73 -6.84 -9.96
CA VAL A 72 6.92 -5.49 -9.43
C VAL A 72 5.60 -4.96 -8.86
N GLY A 73 4.50 -5.08 -9.62
CA GLY A 73 3.17 -4.68 -9.14
C GLY A 73 2.77 -5.40 -7.86
N ALA A 74 2.93 -6.74 -7.82
CA ALA A 74 2.64 -7.54 -6.64
C ALA A 74 3.50 -7.16 -5.42
N ALA A 75 4.79 -6.86 -5.63
CA ALA A 75 5.69 -6.43 -4.57
C ALA A 75 5.24 -5.10 -3.94
N THR A 76 4.78 -4.12 -4.73
CA THR A 76 4.39 -2.79 -4.23
C THR A 76 3.17 -2.76 -3.31
N VAL A 77 2.37 -3.83 -3.28
CA VAL A 77 1.19 -3.93 -2.37
C VAL A 77 1.61 -3.84 -0.90
N GLY A 78 2.85 -4.23 -0.57
CA GLY A 78 3.39 -4.13 0.80
C GLY A 78 3.44 -2.71 1.36
N VAL A 79 3.46 -1.66 0.52
CA VAL A 79 3.46 -0.25 0.95
C VAL A 79 2.13 0.14 1.63
N ALA A 80 1.05 -0.62 1.41
CA ALA A 80 -0.24 -0.39 2.07
C ALA A 80 -0.15 -0.53 3.61
N GLY A 81 0.71 -1.42 4.12
CA GLY A 81 0.94 -1.62 5.56
C GLY A 81 1.48 -0.36 6.24
N PRO A 82 2.65 0.15 5.84
CA PRO A 82 3.21 1.42 6.31
C PRO A 82 2.21 2.59 6.23
N GLY A 83 1.47 2.69 5.13
CA GLY A 83 0.44 3.75 4.97
C GLY A 83 -0.65 3.68 6.04
N ALA A 84 -1.15 2.47 6.34
CA ALA A 84 -2.12 2.26 7.43
C ALA A 84 -1.50 2.49 8.82
N GLY A 85 -0.23 2.12 9.00
CA GLY A 85 0.54 2.35 10.24
C GLY A 85 0.70 3.84 10.56
N ILE A 86 1.13 4.63 9.57
CA ILE A 86 1.33 6.09 9.71
C ILE A 86 0.01 6.80 10.01
N GLY A 87 -1.09 6.39 9.36
CA GLY A 87 -2.43 6.94 9.66
C GLY A 87 -2.84 6.71 11.12
N THR A 88 -2.57 5.51 11.64
CA THR A 88 -2.88 5.15 13.04
C THR A 88 -1.98 5.89 14.04
N LEU A 89 -0.70 6.04 13.70
CA LEU A 89 0.30 6.77 14.48
C LEU A 89 -0.09 8.24 14.67
N PHE A 90 -0.37 8.95 13.57
CA PHE A 90 -0.76 10.36 13.64
C PHE A 90 -2.18 10.57 14.20
N GLY A 91 -3.08 9.61 14.01
CA GLY A 91 -4.39 9.61 14.68
C GLY A 91 -4.24 9.55 16.21
N SER A 92 -3.36 8.67 16.71
CA SER A 92 -3.06 8.55 18.14
C SER A 92 -2.30 9.77 18.68
N LEU A 93 -1.40 10.34 17.87
CA LEU A 93 -0.69 11.59 18.22
C LEU A 93 -1.67 12.73 18.47
N THR A 94 -2.65 12.91 17.58
CA THR A 94 -3.66 13.99 17.69
C THR A 94 -4.49 13.84 18.97
N ILE A 95 -4.93 12.62 19.28
CA ILE A 95 -5.66 12.32 20.52
C ILE A 95 -4.77 12.55 21.74
N GLY A 96 -3.48 12.17 21.66
CA GLY A 96 -2.50 12.41 22.71
C GLY A 96 -2.26 13.90 22.98
N TYR A 97 -2.14 14.70 21.92
CA TYR A 97 -2.00 16.16 21.99
C TYR A 97 -3.22 16.84 22.61
N ALA A 98 -4.42 16.34 22.33
CA ALA A 98 -5.66 16.86 22.89
C ALA A 98 -5.78 16.60 24.40
N ARG A 99 -5.22 15.48 24.91
CA ARG A 99 -5.28 15.13 26.34
C ARG A 99 -4.24 15.83 27.19
N ASN A 100 -3.01 15.95 26.72
CA ASN A 100 -1.90 16.53 27.48
C ASN A 100 -1.04 17.44 26.60
N PRO A 101 -1.43 18.72 26.42
CA PRO A 101 -0.73 19.63 25.54
C PRO A 101 0.67 20.03 26.04
N SER A 102 1.02 19.74 27.31
CA SER A 102 2.34 19.99 27.88
C SER A 102 3.42 19.04 27.36
N LEU A 103 3.06 17.83 26.94
CA LEU A 103 4.01 16.78 26.50
C LEU A 103 4.19 16.72 24.98
N LYS A 104 3.75 17.76 24.25
CA LYS A 104 3.76 17.81 22.78
C LYS A 104 5.11 17.47 22.17
N GLN A 105 6.20 18.04 22.67
CA GLN A 105 7.54 17.83 22.09
C GLN A 105 8.00 16.37 22.20
N GLN A 106 7.76 15.73 23.34
CA GLN A 106 8.13 14.33 23.57
C GLN A 106 7.24 13.38 22.75
N LEU A 107 5.93 13.64 22.72
CA LEU A 107 4.98 12.89 21.91
C LEU A 107 5.28 13.03 20.41
N PHE A 108 5.67 14.23 19.96
CA PHE A 108 6.10 14.45 18.57
C PHE A 108 7.35 13.64 18.24
N SER A 109 8.37 13.68 19.11
CA SER A 109 9.61 12.94 18.91
C SER A 109 9.36 11.43 18.80
N ASN A 110 8.50 10.88 19.66
CA ASN A 110 8.08 9.48 19.58
C ASN A 110 7.28 9.18 18.31
N ALA A 111 6.43 10.11 17.86
CA ALA A 111 5.70 9.95 16.62
C ALA A 111 6.63 9.96 15.40
N ILE A 112 7.60 10.87 15.33
CA ILE A 112 8.56 10.90 14.22
C ILE A 112 9.43 9.64 14.21
N LEU A 113 9.81 9.11 15.38
CA LEU A 113 10.47 7.81 15.47
C LEU A 113 9.59 6.68 14.91
N GLY A 114 8.32 6.62 15.30
CA GLY A 114 7.37 5.65 14.76
C GLY A 114 7.13 5.80 13.25
N PHE A 115 7.08 7.04 12.75
CA PHE A 115 6.97 7.35 11.32
C PHE A 115 8.20 6.85 10.56
N ALA A 116 9.40 7.14 11.05
CA ALA A 116 10.65 6.69 10.44
C ALA A 116 10.74 5.15 10.36
N LEU A 117 10.34 4.45 11.43
CA LEU A 117 10.31 2.99 11.44
C LEU A 117 9.26 2.42 10.48
N SER A 118 8.08 3.04 10.41
CA SER A 118 7.03 2.64 9.47
C SER A 118 7.48 2.85 8.02
N GLU A 119 8.05 4.01 7.70
CA GLU A 119 8.60 4.31 6.36
C GLU A 119 9.76 3.39 6.00
N ALA A 120 10.64 3.02 6.95
CA ALA A 120 11.70 2.05 6.68
C ALA A 120 11.14 0.72 6.15
N THR A 121 10.00 0.25 6.67
CA THR A 121 9.35 -0.96 6.15
C THR A 121 8.69 -0.75 4.78
N GLY A 122 8.19 0.45 4.48
CA GLY A 122 7.66 0.80 3.16
C GLY A 122 8.75 0.91 2.10
N PHE A 123 9.86 1.57 2.43
CA PHE A 123 11.03 1.61 1.58
C PHE A 123 11.65 0.23 1.37
N PHE A 124 11.61 -0.66 2.35
CA PHE A 124 12.04 -2.05 2.15
C PHE A 124 11.21 -2.77 1.07
N CYS A 125 9.89 -2.60 1.09
CA CYS A 125 9.00 -3.12 0.06
C CYS A 125 9.29 -2.52 -1.33
N LEU A 126 9.48 -1.20 -1.41
CA LEU A 126 9.87 -0.53 -2.66
C LEU A 126 11.25 -0.96 -3.15
N MET A 127 12.19 -1.20 -2.24
CA MET A 127 13.54 -1.66 -2.59
C MET A 127 13.48 -3.02 -3.28
N VAL A 128 12.66 -3.96 -2.79
CA VAL A 128 12.42 -5.25 -3.46
C VAL A 128 11.74 -5.06 -4.81
N ALA A 129 10.78 -4.14 -4.92
CA ALA A 129 10.13 -3.85 -6.20
C ALA A 129 11.14 -3.31 -7.24
N PHE A 130 12.05 -2.42 -6.84
CA PHE A 130 13.11 -1.94 -7.71
C PHE A 130 14.15 -3.00 -8.02
N LEU A 131 14.46 -3.92 -7.11
CA LEU A 131 15.31 -5.07 -7.44
C LEU A 131 14.70 -5.92 -8.54
N ILE A 132 13.39 -6.22 -8.50
CA ILE A 132 12.75 -7.03 -9.55
C ILE A 132 12.77 -6.28 -10.89
N LEU A 133 12.54 -4.97 -10.85
CA LEU A 133 12.55 -4.13 -12.05
C LEU A 133 13.96 -4.03 -12.66
N SER A 134 14.98 -3.80 -11.83
CA SER A 134 16.37 -3.57 -12.24
C SER A 134 17.23 -4.82 -12.36
N ALA A 135 16.74 -6.01 -11.99
CA ALA A 135 17.48 -7.27 -12.12
C ALA A 135 17.53 -7.82 -13.56
N MET A 136 17.89 -6.98 -14.54
CA MET A 136 18.37 -7.31 -15.89
C MET A 136 19.28 -6.18 -16.37
#